data_AF-A0A318XMA8-F1
#
_entry.id   AF-A0A318XMA8-F1
#
_cell.length_a   1.000
_cell.length_b   1.000
_cell.length_c   1.000
_cell.angle_alpha   90.00
_cell.angle_beta   90.00
_cell.angle_gamma   90.00
#
_symmetry.space_group_name_H-M   'P 1'
#
loop_
_entity.id
_entity.type
_entity.pdbx_description
1 polymer ?
#
loop_
_entity_poly.entity_id
_entity_poly.type
_entity_poly.pdbx_seq_one_letter_code
_entity_poly.pdbx_strand_id
1 'polypeptide(L)' 'MIILALCSLTIFLFVLFDLIPLYRKKKRKAFWIYIILIFFAYTSHVLYILDIKIPSPATPIKKLVIYIWGLQN' A
#
# COMPACT_ATOMS: atom_id res chain seq x y z
N MET A 1 12.63 10.46 9.41
CA MET A 1 13.24 11.12 8.23
C MET A 1 14.01 10.14 7.34
N ILE A 2 14.96 9.34 7.86
CA ILE A 2 15.70 8.31 7.08
C ILE A 2 14.74 7.31 6.39
N ILE A 3 13.77 6.80 7.12
CA ILE A 3 12.77 5.85 6.62
C ILE A 3 11.96 6.44 5.44
N LEU A 4 11.64 7.74 5.49
CA LEU A 4 10.98 8.46 4.39
C LEU A 4 11.84 8.50 3.14
N ALA A 5 13.13 8.83 3.29
CA ALA A 5 14.07 8.89 2.17
C ALA A 5 14.24 7.52 1.50
N LEU A 6 14.33 6.45 2.29
CA LEU A 6 14.38 5.08 1.79
C LEU A 6 13.10 4.72 1.02
N CYS A 7 11.92 5.00 1.56
CA CYS A 7 10.66 4.76 0.86
C CYS A 7 10.56 5.54 -0.46
N SER A 8 10.97 6.81 -0.47
CA SER A 8 10.99 7.62 -1.70
C SER A 8 11.95 7.06 -2.74
N LEU A 9 13.13 6.57 -2.33
CA LEU A 9 14.08 5.89 -3.22
C LEU A 9 13.48 4.60 -3.79
N THR A 10 12.84 3.77 -2.97
CA THR A 10 12.18 2.54 -3.42
C THR A 10 11.08 2.84 -4.44
N ILE A 11 10.22 3.82 -4.18
CA ILE A 11 9.16 4.23 -5.11
C ILE A 11 9.77 4.73 -6.43
N PHE A 12 10.84 5.51 -6.37
CA PHE A 12 11.54 5.97 -7.57
C PHE A 12 12.05 4.82 -8.43
N LEU A 13 12.66 3.80 -7.81
CA LEU A 13 13.10 2.58 -8.51
C LEU A 13 11.91 1.82 -9.12
N PHE A 14 10.81 1.68 -8.39
CA PHE A 14 9.58 1.05 -8.92
C PHE A 14 9.01 1.80 -10.13
N VAL A 15 9.03 3.13 -10.11
CA VAL A 15 8.56 3.92 -11.25
C VAL A 15 9.43 3.66 -12.48
N LEU A 16 10.75 3.61 -12.32
CA LEU A 16 11.69 3.39 -13.42
C LEU A 16 11.62 1.97 -14.00
N PHE A 17 11.64 0.95 -13.13
CA PHE A 17 11.77 -0.45 -13.55
C PHE A 17 10.43 -1.13 -13.84
N ASP A 18 9.34 -0.72 -13.19
CA ASP A 18 8.02 -1.33 -13.42
C ASP A 18 7.07 -0.38 -14.13
N LEU A 19 6.83 0.82 -13.56
CA LEU A 19 5.74 1.67 -14.03
C LEU A 19 5.94 2.18 -15.46
N ILE A 20 7.17 2.62 -15.81
CA ILE A 20 7.52 3.05 -17.17
C ILE A 20 7.39 1.89 -18.17
N PRO A 21 7.99 0.70 -17.95
CA PRO A 21 7.78 -0.44 -18.84
C PRO A 21 6.32 -0.88 -18.96
N LEU A 22 5.55 -0.80 -17.88
CA LEU A 22 4.13 -1.17 -17.86
C LEU A 22 3.27 -0.23 -18.71
N TYR A 23 3.59 1.08 -18.65
CA TYR A 23 3.02 2.09 -19.54
C TYR A 23 3.39 1.84 -21.01
N ARG A 24 4.67 1.57 -21.29
CA ARG A 24 5.17 1.26 -22.64
C ARG A 24 4.54 -0.01 -23.23
N LYS A 25 4.32 -1.04 -22.41
CA LYS A 25 3.63 -2.30 -22.80
C LYS A 25 2.11 -2.15 -22.92
N LYS A 26 1.55 -0.94 -22.78
CA LYS A 26 0.12 -0.61 -22.84
C LYS A 26 -0.74 -1.45 -21.87
N LYS A 27 -0.16 -1.98 -20.79
CA LYS A 27 -0.88 -2.77 -19.77
C LYS A 27 -1.61 -1.83 -18.81
N ARG A 28 -2.60 -1.09 -19.32
CA ARG A 28 -3.31 -0.01 -18.61
C ARG A 28 -3.93 -0.47 -17.29
N LYS A 29 -4.54 -1.66 -17.25
CA LYS A 29 -5.13 -2.22 -16.00
C LYS A 29 -4.07 -2.38 -14.91
N ALA A 30 -2.96 -3.05 -15.23
CA ALA A 30 -1.87 -3.26 -14.29
C ALA A 30 -1.22 -1.94 -13.86
N PHE A 31 -1.05 -1.00 -14.79
CA PHE A 31 -0.54 0.35 -14.52
C PHE A 31 -1.38 1.10 -13.49
N TRP A 32 -2.71 1.10 -13.65
CA TRP A 32 -3.61 1.73 -12.68
C TRP A 32 -3.58 1.05 -11.31
N ILE A 33 -3.56 -0.28 -11.27
CA ILE A 33 -3.42 -1.03 -10.00
C ILE A 33 -2.12 -0.63 -9.30
N TYR A 34 -1.02 -0.58 -10.04
CA TYR A 34 0.29 -0.19 -9.50
C TYR A 34 0.30 1.23 -8.94
N ILE A 35 -0.28 2.19 -9.66
CA ILE A 35 -0.39 3.58 -9.19
C ILE A 35 -1.19 3.67 -7.90
N ILE A 36 -2.36 3.02 -7.85
CA ILE A 36 -3.22 3.04 -6.67
C ILE A 36 -2.48 2.43 -5.48
N LEU A 37 -1.76 1.32 -5.69
CA LEU A 37 -1.00 0.64 -4.64
C LEU A 37 0.16 1.50 -4.11
N ILE A 38 0.94 2.10 -5.01
CA ILE A 38 2.04 3.03 -4.65
C ILE A 38 1.48 4.24 -3.89
N PHE A 39 0.37 4.80 -4.37
CA PHE A 39 -0.30 5.94 -3.73
C PHE A 39 -0.72 5.58 -2.30
N PHE A 40 -1.45 4.47 -2.12
CA PHE A 40 -1.87 4.01 -0.79
C PHE A 40 -0.70 3.76 0.15
N ALA A 41 0.37 3.11 -0.34
CA ALA A 41 1.56 2.84 0.45
C ALA A 41 2.24 4.14 0.91
N TYR A 42 2.42 5.09 -0.01
CA TYR A 42 3.06 6.36 0.30
C TYR A 42 2.21 7.22 1.24
N THR A 43 0.90 7.31 1.00
CA THR A 43 -0.03 8.04 1.87
C THR A 43 -0.05 7.46 3.29
N SER A 44 -0.09 6.13 3.43
CA SER A 44 -0.03 5.47 4.73
C SER A 44 1.25 5.82 5.50
N HIS A 45 2.36 5.92 4.78
CA HIS A 45 3.64 6.26 5.36
C HIS A 45 3.73 7.74 5.79
N VAL A 46 3.18 8.65 4.97
CA VAL A 46 3.06 10.06 5.34
C VAL A 46 2.16 10.23 6.57
N LEU A 47 1.00 9.56 6.60
CA LEU A 47 0.09 9.56 7.75
C LEU A 47 0.77 9.06 9.04
N TYR A 48 1.58 7.99 8.93
CA TYR A 48 2.35 7.47 10.05
C TYR A 48 3.32 8.51 10.63
N ILE A 49 3.98 9.29 9.77
CA ILE A 49 4.95 10.31 10.21
C ILE A 49 4.27 11.54 10.79
N LEU A 50 3.05 11.84 10.36
CA LEU A 50 2.21 12.87 10.96
C LEU A 50 1.62 12.42 12.31
N ASP A 51 2.03 11.26 12.83
CA ASP A 51 1.51 10.61 14.05
C ASP A 51 -0.02 10.47 14.04
N ILE A 52 -0.60 10.38 12.83
CA ILE A 52 -2.01 10.12 12.66
C ILE A 52 -2.21 8.64 12.96
N LYS A 53 -2.92 8.34 14.04
CA LYS A 53 -3.29 6.97 14.41
C LYS A 53 -4.19 6.37 13.32
N ILE A 54 -3.58 5.57 12.45
CA ILE A 54 -4.29 4.73 11.49
C ILE A 54 -4.94 3.61 12.31
N PRO A 55 -6.28 3.46 12.29
CA PRO A 55 -6.94 2.40 13.04
C PRO A 55 -6.47 1.04 12.50
N SER A 56 -6.02 0.18 13.42
CA SER A 56 -5.51 -1.13 13.03
C SER A 56 -6.62 -1.97 12.39
N PRO A 57 -6.38 -2.54 11.20
CA PRO A 57 -7.33 -3.44 10.57
C PRO A 57 -7.41 -4.80 11.30
N ALA A 58 -6.56 -5.06 12.29
CA ALA A 58 -6.57 -6.32 13.03
C ALA A 58 -7.93 -6.60 13.69
N THR A 59 -8.60 -5.58 14.23
CA THR A 59 -9.90 -5.74 14.89
C THR A 59 -11.01 -6.14 13.91
N PRO A 60 -11.23 -5.45 12.76
CA PRO A 60 -12.20 -5.90 11.78
C PRO A 60 -11.83 -7.24 11.13
N ILE A 61 -10.55 -7.50 10.88
CA ILE A 61 -10.10 -8.79 10.33
C ILE A 61 -10.41 -9.94 11.31
N LYS A 62 -10.12 -9.76 12.61
CA LYS A 62 -10.44 -10.73 13.65
C LYS A 62 -11.94 -11.05 13.66
N LYS A 63 -12.79 -10.03 13.59
CA LYS A 63 -14.25 -10.21 13.52
C LYS A 63 -14.67 -10.96 12.25
N LEU A 64 -14.05 -10.66 11.11
CA LEU A 64 -14.33 -11.34 9.85
C LEU A 64 -13.97 -12.84 9.91
N VAL A 65 -12.79 -13.16 10.44
CA VAL A 65 -12.33 -14.54 10.62
C VAL A 65 -13.26 -15.29 11.59
N ILE A 66 -13.60 -14.68 12.73
CA ILE A 66 -14.57 -15.26 13.68
C ILE A 66 -15.92 -15.53 13.00
N TYR A 67 -16.42 -14.59 12.20
CA TYR A 67 -17.68 -14.73 11.49
C TYR A 67 -17.65 -15.85 10.45
N ILE A 68 -16.58 -15.95 9.66
CA ILE A 68 -16.46 -16.97 8.60
C ILE A 68 -16.25 -18.37 9.21
N TRP A 69 -15.45 -18.50 10.28
CA TRP A 69 -15.14 -19.79 10.91
C TRP A 69 -16.06 -20.17 12.08
N GLY A 70 -17.03 -19.31 12.44
CA GLY A 70 -17.93 -19.57 13.56
C GLY A 70 -17.22 -19.74 14.90
N LEU A 71 -16.04 -19.14 15.07
CA LEU A 71 -15.26 -19.24 16.31
C LEU A 71 -16.01 -18.53 17.44
N GLN A 72 -16.48 -19.28 18.43
CA GLN A 72 -17.04 -18.67 19.64
C GLN A 72 -15.90 -18.03 20.43
N ASN A 73 -16.06 -16.74 20.77
CA ASN A 73 -15.11 -15.95 21.57
C ASN A 73 -14.98 -16.49 22.99
#